data_AF-A0A1F7SLN7-F1
#
_entry.id   AF-A0A1F7SLN7-F1
#
_cell.length_a   1.000
_cell.length_b   1.000
_cell.length_c   1.000
_cell.angle_alpha   90.00
_cell.angle_beta   90.00
_cell.angle_gamma   90.00
#
_symmetry.space_group_name_H-M   'P 1'
#
loop_
_entity.id
_entity.type
_entity.pdbx_description
1 polymer ?
#
loop_
_entity_poly.entity_id
_entity_poly.type
_entity_poly.pdbx_seq_one_letter_code
_entity_poly.pdbx_strand_id
1 'polypeptide(L)'
;MEEDKAKGNKGELVIYRSKDGQSSIYVHLFENTVWLNLDQMAVLFSRDKSVISRHIKNVFYEKELNKKSVVANFATTASDGKTYHVDYYNLDVIISIGYRVKSQRGVQFRIWATKILKDYLVKGYTLNQKRIAELKGKEFKEFEEAVFLIKKIIETKQLSSSESTGLLHVITDYANTWLLLQKYDEDKLEISRKTKSLFVFEYDEAVQAINELKHNLISKKEAGNLFGIERSDGLKSILGSISQTFGGEELYPSIEEKAAHLLYFIIKDHPFTDGNKRIGSFLFIVFLARNRYLFKKNGERKFNDNALVALALLIAESAPKHKDIMIKLIMNFLVS
;
A
#
# COMPACT_ATOMS: atom_id res chain seq x y z
N MET A 1 -2.96 17.17 -29.41
CA MET A 1 -3.86 17.05 -28.25
C MET A 1 -3.13 16.21 -27.21
N GLU A 2 -2.30 16.87 -26.41
CA GLU A 2 -1.67 16.29 -25.22
C GLU A 2 -1.86 17.34 -24.11
N GLU A 3 -3.12 17.48 -23.69
CA GLU A 3 -3.48 18.25 -22.52
C GLU A 3 -4.01 17.29 -21.46
N ASP A 4 -3.64 17.59 -20.21
CA ASP A 4 -4.25 17.13 -18.97
C ASP A 4 -3.80 15.78 -18.38
N LYS A 5 -2.51 15.71 -18.01
CA LYS A 5 -2.04 14.90 -16.88
C LYS A 5 -1.21 15.73 -15.91
N ALA A 6 -1.82 16.71 -15.25
CA ALA A 6 -1.18 17.42 -14.14
C ALA A 6 -2.17 17.81 -13.03
N LYS A 7 -3.03 16.86 -12.63
CA LYS A 7 -3.68 16.87 -11.31
C LYS A 7 -3.31 15.58 -10.58
N GLY A 8 -2.06 15.49 -10.16
CA GLY A 8 -1.54 14.36 -9.38
C GLY A 8 -0.78 14.86 -8.17
N ASN A 9 -1.30 14.56 -6.98
CA ASN A 9 -0.69 14.63 -5.65
C ASN A 9 0.39 15.71 -5.40
N LYS A 10 0.02 16.71 -4.59
CA LYS A 10 0.97 17.60 -3.90
C LYS A 10 1.88 16.73 -3.01
N GLY A 11 3.01 16.31 -3.57
CA GLY A 11 4.01 15.48 -2.91
C GLY A 11 4.44 16.07 -1.57
N GLU A 12 4.59 15.18 -0.59
CA GLU A 12 4.79 15.48 0.83
C GLU A 12 5.95 16.44 1.12
N LEU A 13 5.69 17.31 2.08
CA LEU A 13 6.48 18.44 2.55
C LEU A 13 7.61 17.96 3.49
N VAL A 14 8.88 18.17 3.14
CA VAL A 14 9.99 17.95 4.08
C VAL A 14 10.71 19.27 4.35
N ILE A 15 10.87 19.61 5.64
CA ILE A 15 11.55 20.82 6.11
C ILE A 15 13.00 20.48 6.45
N TYR A 16 13.97 20.98 5.67
CA TYR A 16 15.35 21.07 6.19
C TYR A 16 15.43 22.28 7.12
N ARG A 17 15.71 22.04 8.41
CA ARG A 17 15.88 23.10 9.43
C ARG A 17 17.36 23.23 9.79
N SER A 18 17.92 24.43 9.64
CA SER A 18 19.26 24.74 10.18
C SER A 18 19.31 24.46 11.67
N LYS A 19 20.51 24.19 12.21
CA LYS A 19 20.75 24.13 13.66
C LYS A 19 20.28 25.38 14.41
N ASP A 20 20.22 26.51 13.70
CA ASP A 20 19.89 27.84 14.24
C ASP A 20 18.41 28.20 14.07
N GLY A 21 17.59 27.30 13.51
CA GLY A 21 16.14 27.47 13.36
C GLY A 21 15.67 28.50 12.31
N GLN A 22 16.57 29.29 11.72
CA GLN A 22 16.26 30.46 10.88
C GLN A 22 15.93 30.18 9.41
N SER A 23 15.95 28.93 8.95
CA SER A 23 15.65 28.62 7.54
C SER A 23 14.94 27.29 7.41
N SER A 24 13.73 27.32 6.84
CA SER A 24 12.95 26.17 6.41
C SER A 24 12.85 26.21 4.89
N ILE A 25 13.20 25.11 4.23
CA ILE A 25 13.09 24.99 2.76
C ILE A 25 12.07 23.93 2.46
N TYR A 26 11.12 24.29 1.61
CA TYR A 26 10.12 23.40 1.06
C TYR A 26 10.77 22.57 -0.04
N VAL A 27 10.71 21.25 0.12
CA VAL A 27 11.30 20.30 -0.82
C VAL A 27 10.18 19.47 -1.45
N HIS A 28 10.21 19.32 -2.78
CA HIS A 28 9.29 18.43 -3.47
C HIS A 28 9.90 17.03 -3.56
N LEU A 29 9.15 16.03 -3.10
CA LEU A 29 9.46 14.61 -3.34
C LEU A 29 8.64 14.13 -4.53
N PHE A 30 9.33 13.72 -5.59
CA PHE A 30 8.72 13.17 -6.81
C PHE A 30 9.66 12.13 -7.41
N GLU A 31 9.12 11.00 -7.90
CA GLU A 31 9.88 9.87 -8.44
C GLU A 31 11.04 9.42 -7.53
N ASN A 32 10.77 9.29 -6.22
CA ASN A 32 11.74 8.87 -5.21
C ASN A 32 13.00 9.74 -5.08
N THR A 33 12.99 10.98 -5.59
CA THR A 33 14.08 11.92 -5.40
C THR A 33 13.57 13.30 -4.97
N VAL A 34 14.52 14.12 -4.53
CA VAL A 34 14.30 15.48 -4.06
C VAL A 34 14.50 16.44 -5.22
N TRP A 35 13.56 17.36 -5.40
CA TRP A 35 13.62 18.38 -6.44
C TRP A 35 13.59 19.79 -5.83
N LEU A 36 14.53 20.62 -6.26
CA LEU A 36 14.60 22.04 -5.90
C LEU A 36 14.75 22.92 -7.15
N ASN A 37 14.06 24.06 -7.14
CA ASN A 37 14.32 25.11 -8.14
C ASN A 37 15.52 25.98 -7.74
N LEU A 38 15.92 26.87 -8.64
CA LEU A 38 17.08 27.75 -8.44
C LEU A 38 16.97 28.61 -7.17
N ASP A 39 15.76 29.09 -6.87
CA ASP A 39 15.50 29.97 -5.74
C ASP A 39 15.63 29.23 -4.41
N GLN A 40 15.09 28.02 -4.34
CA GLN A 40 15.21 27.15 -3.18
C GLN A 40 16.68 26.74 -2.94
N MET A 41 17.45 26.46 -4.00
CA MET A 41 18.88 26.18 -3.86
C MET A 41 19.70 27.40 -3.40
N ALA A 42 19.34 28.60 -3.85
CA ALA A 42 19.95 29.85 -3.39
C ALA A 42 19.74 30.04 -1.88
N VAL A 43 18.52 29.78 -1.39
CA VAL A 43 18.21 29.80 0.05
C VAL A 43 18.97 28.69 0.79
N LEU A 44 18.96 27.45 0.27
CA LEU A 44 19.61 26.28 0.89
C LEU A 44 21.09 26.51 1.16
N PHE A 45 21.79 27.01 0.15
CA PHE A 45 23.23 27.22 0.26
C PHE A 45 23.60 28.65 0.69
N SER A 46 22.61 29.51 0.98
CA SER A 46 22.79 30.92 1.33
C SER A 46 23.75 31.62 0.35
N ARG A 47 23.41 31.53 -0.94
CA ARG A 47 24.17 32.12 -2.05
C ARG A 47 23.24 32.73 -3.08
N ASP A 48 23.76 33.69 -3.82
CA ASP A 48 23.00 34.37 -4.87
C ASP A 48 22.60 33.39 -5.98
N LYS A 49 21.41 33.62 -6.55
CA LYS A 49 20.87 32.82 -7.67
C LYS A 49 21.85 32.76 -8.85
N SER A 50 22.56 33.86 -9.12
CA SER A 50 23.57 33.93 -10.18
C SER A 50 24.74 32.96 -9.96
N VAL A 51 25.17 32.79 -8.70
CA VAL A 51 26.25 31.86 -8.33
C VAL A 51 25.78 30.42 -8.50
N ILE A 52 24.58 30.08 -8.02
CA ILE A 52 24.00 28.74 -8.17
C ILE A 52 23.79 28.41 -9.65
N SER A 53 23.23 29.34 -10.43
CA SER A 53 23.01 29.17 -11.87
C SER A 53 24.31 28.91 -12.62
N ARG A 54 25.38 29.64 -12.28
CA ARG A 54 26.71 29.41 -12.84
C ARG A 54 27.24 28.02 -12.51
N HIS A 55 27.07 27.54 -11.27
CA HIS A 55 27.51 26.19 -10.91
C HIS A 55 26.72 25.10 -11.65
N ILE A 56 25.39 25.25 -11.79
CA ILE A 56 24.55 24.33 -12.59
C ILE A 56 25.04 24.27 -14.03
N LYS A 57 25.32 25.43 -14.64
CA LYS A 57 25.83 25.49 -16.01
C LYS A 57 27.17 24.75 -16.13
N ASN A 58 28.06 24.90 -15.16
CA ASN A 58 29.35 24.22 -15.15
C ASN A 58 29.20 22.71 -14.97
N VAL A 59 28.28 22.23 -14.11
CA VAL A 59 28.01 20.80 -13.92
C VAL A 59 27.63 20.12 -15.24
N PHE A 60 26.80 20.78 -16.06
CA PHE A 60 26.43 20.25 -17.38
C PHE A 60 27.53 20.42 -18.43
N TYR A 61 28.27 21.54 -18.39
CA TYR A 61 29.39 21.78 -19.31
C TYR A 61 30.52 20.76 -19.11
N GLU A 62 30.85 20.47 -17.85
CA GLU A 62 31.85 19.48 -17.45
C GLU A 62 31.35 18.03 -17.62
N LYS A 63 30.09 17.84 -18.05
CA LYS A 63 29.42 16.54 -18.23
C LYS A 63 29.41 15.67 -16.97
N GLU A 64 29.43 16.29 -15.79
CA GLU A 64 29.28 15.56 -14.52
C GLU A 64 27.89 14.91 -14.43
N LEU A 65 26.86 15.61 -14.93
CA LEU A 65 25.49 15.12 -14.98
C LEU A 65 24.87 15.35 -16.36
N ASN A 66 23.94 14.47 -16.75
CA ASN A 66 23.18 14.61 -17.99
C ASN A 66 21.90 15.42 -17.73
N LYS A 67 21.76 16.58 -18.39
CA LYS A 67 20.62 17.49 -18.21
C LYS A 67 19.26 16.81 -18.38
N LYS A 68 19.13 15.84 -19.30
CA LYS A 68 17.84 15.18 -19.59
C LYS A 68 17.33 14.29 -18.44
N SER A 69 18.22 13.80 -17.57
CA SER A 69 17.85 12.90 -16.47
C SER A 69 17.69 13.61 -15.13
N VAL A 70 18.14 14.86 -15.01
CA VAL A 70 18.23 15.57 -13.72
C VAL A 70 17.52 16.92 -13.68
N VAL A 71 16.89 17.33 -14.79
CA VAL A 71 16.10 18.57 -14.91
C VAL A 71 14.69 18.26 -15.35
N ALA A 72 13.71 18.76 -14.61
CA ALA A 72 12.30 18.68 -14.93
C ALA A 72 11.68 20.08 -15.02
N ASN A 73 10.76 20.28 -15.96
CA ASN A 73 10.04 21.54 -16.14
C ASN A 73 8.66 21.41 -15.48
N PHE A 74 8.42 22.20 -14.43
CA PHE A 74 7.13 22.23 -13.76
C PHE A 74 6.40 23.54 -14.09
N ALA A 75 5.12 23.42 -14.46
CA ALA A 75 4.24 24.57 -14.67
C ALA A 75 3.84 25.15 -13.30
N THR A 76 4.19 26.41 -13.05
CA THR A 76 3.81 27.14 -11.84
C THR A 76 2.88 28.29 -12.22
N THR A 77 1.65 28.26 -11.72
CA THR A 77 0.70 29.38 -11.89
C THR A 77 0.99 30.43 -10.83
N ALA A 78 1.38 31.62 -11.25
CA ALA A 78 1.59 32.74 -10.34
C ALA A 78 0.27 33.43 -9.97
N SER A 79 0.31 34.27 -8.94
CA SER A 79 -0.83 35.05 -8.43
C SER A 79 -1.41 36.05 -9.43
N ASP A 80 -0.73 36.28 -10.55
CA ASP A 80 -1.17 37.08 -11.70
C ASP A 80 -1.95 36.26 -12.76
N GLY A 81 -2.19 34.97 -12.50
CA GLY A 81 -2.88 34.06 -13.42
C GLY A 81 -2.02 33.56 -14.59
N LYS A 82 -0.73 33.92 -14.66
CA LYS A 82 0.17 33.45 -15.71
C LYS A 82 0.88 32.17 -15.29
N THR A 83 1.02 31.25 -16.25
CA THR A 83 1.76 30.00 -16.07
C THR A 83 3.21 30.21 -16.50
N TYR A 84 4.13 30.02 -15.56
CA TYR A 84 5.57 30.05 -15.82
C TYR A 84 6.13 28.63 -15.78
N HIS A 85 6.97 28.28 -16.75
CA HIS A 85 7.74 27.05 -16.69
C HIS A 85 9.00 27.29 -15.86
N VAL A 86 9.14 26.55 -14.77
CA VAL A 86 10.29 26.65 -13.87
C VAL A 86 11.08 25.34 -13.93
N ASP A 87 12.39 25.46 -14.14
CA ASP A 87 13.31 24.34 -14.07
C ASP A 87 13.51 23.91 -12.60
N TYR A 88 13.34 22.62 -12.35
CA TYR A 88 13.67 21.96 -11.09
C TYR A 88 14.80 20.97 -11.31
N TYR A 89 15.66 20.86 -10.30
CA TYR A 89 16.88 20.07 -10.32
C TYR A 89 16.81 18.99 -9.23
N ASN A 90 17.17 17.77 -9.61
CA ASN A 90 17.10 16.62 -8.72
C ASN A 90 18.22 16.61 -7.64
N LEU A 91 18.20 15.60 -6.78
CA LEU A 91 19.17 15.46 -5.69
C LEU A 91 20.63 15.43 -6.16
N ASP A 92 20.94 14.87 -7.32
CA ASP A 92 22.32 14.76 -7.83
C ASP A 92 22.91 16.15 -8.12
N VAL A 93 22.12 17.02 -8.76
CA VAL A 93 22.51 18.42 -9.01
C VAL A 93 22.69 19.16 -7.69
N ILE A 94 21.77 18.96 -6.74
CA ILE A 94 21.84 19.59 -5.41
C ILE A 94 23.11 19.17 -4.67
N ILE A 95 23.45 17.88 -4.70
CA ILE A 95 24.68 17.34 -4.11
C ILE A 95 25.90 18.00 -4.77
N SER A 96 25.98 17.97 -6.11
CA SER A 96 27.10 18.54 -6.85
C SER A 96 27.33 20.01 -6.52
N ILE A 97 26.26 20.82 -6.48
CA ILE A 97 26.33 22.23 -6.07
C ILE A 97 26.77 22.35 -4.61
N GLY A 98 26.25 21.53 -3.71
CA GLY A 98 26.64 21.52 -2.30
C GLY A 98 28.14 21.29 -2.09
N TYR A 99 28.80 20.55 -2.99
CA TYR A 99 30.26 20.39 -2.98
C TYR A 99 31.02 21.56 -3.63
N ARG A 100 30.44 22.24 -4.61
CA ARG A 100 31.06 23.37 -5.32
C ARG A 100 30.88 24.73 -4.63
N VAL A 101 29.84 24.87 -3.80
CA VAL A 101 29.55 26.13 -3.12
C VAL A 101 30.41 26.32 -1.86
N LYS A 102 31.08 27.47 -1.81
CA LYS A 102 31.84 27.93 -0.64
C LYS A 102 30.95 28.72 0.31
N SER A 103 30.06 28.10 1.08
CA SER A 103 29.27 28.79 2.13
C SER A 103 29.24 27.99 3.42
N GLN A 104 28.90 28.63 4.55
CA GLN A 104 28.71 27.93 5.82
C GLN A 104 27.62 26.85 5.69
N ARG A 105 26.54 27.13 4.95
CA ARG A 105 25.50 26.14 4.63
C ARG A 105 26.02 25.00 3.74
N GLY A 106 26.86 25.30 2.75
CA GLY A 106 27.54 24.28 1.95
C GLY A 106 28.44 23.38 2.80
N VAL A 107 29.17 23.95 3.77
CA VAL A 107 29.97 23.16 4.74
C VAL A 107 29.08 22.26 5.58
N GLN A 108 28.00 22.79 6.16
CA GLN A 108 27.03 21.99 6.94
C GLN A 108 26.40 20.87 6.12
N PHE A 109 26.01 21.16 4.87
CA PHE A 109 25.47 20.17 3.94
C PHE A 109 26.47 19.04 3.69
N ARG A 110 27.74 19.35 3.41
CA ARG A 110 28.78 18.33 3.19
C ARG A 110 29.02 17.47 4.43
N ILE A 111 29.09 18.08 5.62
CA ILE A 111 29.23 17.34 6.89
C ILE A 111 28.05 16.36 7.06
N TRP A 112 26.83 16.83 6.81
CA TRP A 112 25.63 15.99 6.89
C TRP A 112 25.66 14.86 5.86
N ALA A 113 25.90 15.16 4.58
CA ALA A 113 25.93 14.16 3.50
C ALA A 113 27.01 13.09 3.74
N THR A 114 28.20 13.52 4.17
CA THR A 114 29.31 12.61 4.51
C THR A 114 28.98 11.73 5.70
N LYS A 115 28.28 12.26 6.72
CA LYS A 115 27.81 11.46 7.85
C LYS A 115 26.84 10.38 7.40
N ILE A 116 25.85 10.71 6.56
CA ILE A 116 24.89 9.73 6.03
C ILE A 116 25.62 8.64 5.26
N LEU A 117 26.54 8.99 4.36
CA LEU A 117 27.31 8.00 3.61
C LEU A 117 28.16 7.12 4.53
N LYS A 118 28.81 7.70 5.55
CA LYS A 118 29.59 6.94 6.54
C LYS A 118 28.71 6.00 7.35
N ASP A 119 27.55 6.47 7.82
CA ASP A 119 26.60 5.64 8.54
C ASP A 119 26.14 4.45 7.67
N TYR A 120 25.86 4.69 6.38
CA TYR A 120 25.52 3.62 5.43
C TYR A 120 26.66 2.61 5.25
N LEU A 121 27.89 3.08 5.00
CA LEU A 121 29.04 2.20 4.76
C LEU A 121 29.42 1.37 5.99
N VAL A 122 29.23 1.91 7.20
CA VAL A 122 29.59 1.22 8.45
C VAL A 122 28.46 0.29 8.93
N LYS A 123 27.20 0.72 8.83
CA LYS A 123 26.05 0.00 9.41
C LYS A 123 25.26 -0.82 8.39
N GLY A 124 25.48 -0.58 7.09
CA GLY A 124 24.67 -1.13 5.99
C GLY A 124 23.33 -0.42 5.78
N TYR A 125 22.97 0.56 6.61
CA TYR A 125 21.72 1.32 6.52
C TYR A 125 21.86 2.72 7.12
N THR A 126 20.94 3.62 6.78
CA THR A 126 20.82 4.95 7.41
C THR A 126 19.40 5.16 7.89
N LEU A 127 19.24 5.78 9.05
CA LEU A 127 17.94 5.98 9.69
C LEU A 127 17.70 7.47 9.95
N ASN A 128 16.57 7.99 9.49
CA ASN A 128 16.15 9.35 9.80
C ASN A 128 15.28 9.37 11.07
N GLN A 129 15.93 9.29 12.24
CA GLN A 129 15.25 9.26 13.55
C GLN A 129 14.30 10.43 13.78
N LYS A 130 14.62 11.63 13.28
CA LYS A 130 13.74 12.81 13.42
C LYS A 130 12.49 12.67 12.57
N ARG A 131 12.61 12.28 11.30
CA ARG A 131 11.45 12.01 10.43
C ARG A 131 10.58 10.92 11.02
N ILE A 132 11.20 9.86 11.51
CA ILE A 132 10.52 8.77 12.21
C ILE A 132 9.75 9.29 13.43
N ALA A 133 10.39 10.11 14.26
CA ALA A 133 9.76 10.76 15.41
C ALA A 133 8.81 11.92 15.04
N GLU A 134 8.72 12.34 13.79
CA GLU A 134 7.78 13.34 13.28
C GLU A 134 6.55 12.67 12.66
N LEU A 135 6.69 11.44 12.14
CA LEU A 135 5.60 10.55 11.70
C LEU A 135 4.76 9.99 12.88
N LYS A 136 4.77 10.69 14.02
CA LYS A 136 4.13 10.33 15.29
C LYS A 136 2.65 9.96 15.14
N GLY A 137 2.39 8.66 15.07
CA GLY A 137 1.22 8.03 15.67
C GLY A 137 1.61 7.32 16.99
N LYS A 138 0.65 7.09 17.88
CA LYS A 138 0.82 6.25 19.09
C LYS A 138 1.26 4.83 18.69
N GLU A 139 0.83 4.42 17.50
CA GLU A 139 0.99 3.11 16.89
C GLU A 139 2.44 2.86 16.47
N PHE A 140 3.17 3.88 15.98
CA PHE A 140 4.59 3.72 15.62
C PHE A 140 5.48 3.49 16.84
N LYS A 141 5.11 4.10 17.99
CA LYS A 141 5.82 3.88 19.26
C LYS A 141 5.64 2.45 19.75
N GLU A 142 4.44 1.87 19.60
CA GLU A 142 4.16 0.46 19.93
C GLU A 142 4.99 -0.49 19.05
N PHE A 143 5.12 -0.18 17.75
CA PHE A 143 6.01 -0.92 16.86
C PHE A 143 7.49 -0.80 17.26
N GLU A 144 7.97 0.41 17.60
CA GLU A 144 9.35 0.61 18.09
C GLU A 144 9.64 -0.17 19.38
N GLU A 145 8.69 -0.15 20.32
CA GLU A 145 8.82 -0.90 21.59
C GLU A 145 8.88 -2.41 21.33
N ALA A 146 8.06 -2.93 20.41
CA ALA A 146 8.10 -4.33 20.00
C ALA A 146 9.45 -4.70 19.35
N VAL A 147 9.92 -3.91 18.39
CA VAL A 147 11.22 -4.12 17.72
C VAL A 147 12.38 -4.03 18.73
N PHE A 148 12.33 -3.08 19.66
CA PHE A 148 13.37 -2.89 20.67
C PHE A 148 13.45 -4.06 21.65
N LEU A 149 12.31 -4.55 22.15
CA LEU A 149 12.27 -5.73 23.02
C LEU A 149 12.90 -6.93 22.33
N ILE A 150 12.61 -7.11 21.04
CA ILE A 150 13.08 -8.28 20.30
C ILE A 150 14.57 -8.16 19.98
N LYS A 151 15.06 -6.97 19.63
CA LYS A 151 16.49 -6.70 19.53
C LYS A 151 17.23 -7.06 20.83
N LYS A 152 16.67 -6.69 21.98
CA LYS A 152 17.23 -7.05 23.29
C LYS A 152 17.26 -8.58 23.49
N ILE A 153 16.24 -9.31 23.06
CA ILE A 153 16.22 -10.79 23.14
C ILE A 153 17.32 -11.40 22.27
N ILE A 154 17.55 -10.88 21.07
CA ILE A 154 18.62 -11.34 20.15
C ILE A 154 20.00 -11.03 20.75
N GLU A 155 20.19 -9.85 21.34
CA GLU A 155 21.48 -9.44 21.93
C GLU A 155 21.80 -10.16 23.25
N THR A 156 20.78 -10.61 23.99
CA THR A 156 20.96 -11.24 25.32
C THR A 156 21.05 -12.76 25.29
N LYS A 157 20.76 -13.41 24.16
CA LYS A 157 20.86 -14.87 24.00
C LYS A 157 21.76 -15.23 22.82
N GLN A 158 22.67 -16.19 23.02
CA GLN A 158 23.30 -16.90 21.89
C GLN A 158 22.25 -17.85 21.29
N LEU A 159 21.42 -17.31 20.40
CA LEU A 159 20.45 -18.11 19.64
C LEU A 159 21.18 -18.87 18.55
N SER A 160 20.73 -20.09 18.27
CA SER A 160 21.13 -20.79 17.04
C SER A 160 20.59 -20.06 15.80
N SER A 161 21.18 -20.32 14.63
CA SER A 161 20.75 -19.70 13.38
C SER A 161 19.29 -20.00 13.02
N SER A 162 18.79 -21.20 13.36
CA SER A 162 17.40 -21.59 13.13
C SER A 162 16.42 -20.86 14.06
N GLU A 163 16.76 -20.72 15.35
CA GLU A 163 15.95 -19.97 16.31
C GLU A 163 15.89 -18.47 15.96
N SER A 164 17.01 -17.91 15.52
CA SER A 164 17.08 -16.52 15.05
C SER A 164 16.20 -16.30 13.81
N THR A 165 16.22 -17.25 12.87
CA THR A 165 15.38 -17.21 11.66
C THR A 165 13.90 -17.33 12.01
N GLY A 166 13.53 -18.25 12.92
CA GLY A 166 12.16 -18.39 13.40
C GLY A 166 11.65 -17.12 14.09
N LEU A 167 12.47 -16.51 14.95
CA LEU A 167 12.13 -15.25 15.60
C LEU A 167 11.96 -14.11 14.60
N LEU A 168 12.86 -14.00 13.60
CA LEU A 168 12.72 -13.03 12.50
C LEU A 168 11.41 -13.20 11.72
N HIS A 169 10.98 -14.45 11.49
CA HIS A 169 9.71 -14.73 10.85
C HIS A 169 8.53 -14.20 11.68
N VAL A 170 8.51 -14.49 12.99
CA VAL A 170 7.47 -13.99 13.91
C VAL A 170 7.42 -12.45 13.94
N ILE A 171 8.57 -11.78 13.95
CA ILE A 171 8.64 -10.31 13.87
C ILE A 171 8.03 -9.81 12.57
N THR A 172 8.41 -10.44 11.45
CA THR A 172 7.97 -10.05 10.12
C THR A 172 6.45 -10.22 9.99
N ASP A 173 5.92 -11.34 10.47
CA ASP A 173 4.47 -11.61 10.47
C ASP A 173 3.71 -10.60 11.32
N TYR A 174 4.22 -10.27 12.51
CA TYR A 174 3.61 -9.27 13.38
C TYR A 174 3.63 -7.88 12.73
N ALA A 175 4.76 -7.46 12.17
CA ALA A 175 4.90 -6.18 11.48
C ALA A 175 3.92 -6.06 10.29
N ASN A 176 3.80 -7.13 9.50
CA ASN A 176 2.88 -7.19 8.37
C ASN A 176 1.41 -7.13 8.82
N THR A 177 1.07 -7.86 9.89
CA THR A 177 -0.28 -7.85 10.47
C THR A 177 -0.64 -6.47 11.00
N TRP A 178 0.27 -5.83 11.71
CA TRP A 178 0.08 -4.48 12.25
C TRP A 178 -0.10 -3.46 11.12
N LEU A 179 0.72 -3.50 10.07
CA LEU A 179 0.59 -2.60 8.92
C LEU A 179 -0.76 -2.78 8.21
N LEU A 180 -1.24 -4.02 8.10
CA LEU A 180 -2.55 -4.30 7.51
C LEU A 180 -3.69 -3.72 8.36
N LEU A 181 -3.63 -3.88 9.69
CA LEU A 181 -4.60 -3.30 10.62
C LEU A 181 -4.60 -1.77 10.54
N GLN A 182 -3.43 -1.14 10.51
CA GLN A 182 -3.34 0.32 10.37
C GLN A 182 -3.96 0.79 9.04
N LYS A 183 -3.65 0.11 7.93
CA LYS A 183 -4.26 0.45 6.63
C LYS A 183 -5.78 0.26 6.64
N TYR A 184 -6.29 -0.68 7.42
CA TYR A 184 -7.74 -0.85 7.62
C TYR A 184 -8.32 0.33 8.43
N ASP A 185 -7.73 0.69 9.56
CA ASP A 185 -8.24 1.80 10.39
C ASP A 185 -8.21 3.16 9.67
N GLU A 186 -7.22 3.36 8.79
CA GLU A 186 -7.07 4.57 7.99
C GLU A 186 -7.84 4.56 6.65
N ASP A 187 -8.56 3.47 6.32
CA ASP A 187 -9.20 3.23 5.01
C ASP A 187 -8.23 3.33 3.80
N LYS A 188 -6.98 2.94 4.02
CA LYS A 188 -5.87 2.96 3.04
C LYS A 188 -5.46 1.57 2.56
N LEU A 189 -6.34 0.58 2.65
CA LEU A 189 -6.06 -0.75 2.10
C LEU A 189 -5.88 -0.67 0.57
N GLU A 190 -4.73 -1.16 0.11
CA GLU A 190 -4.34 -1.23 -1.30
C GLU A 190 -4.56 -2.64 -1.84
N ILE A 191 -4.69 -2.77 -3.16
CA ILE A 191 -4.89 -4.05 -3.85
C ILE A 191 -3.74 -4.22 -4.84
N SER A 192 -2.96 -5.30 -4.72
CA SER A 192 -1.72 -5.46 -5.49
C SER A 192 -1.64 -6.69 -6.40
N ARG A 193 -2.69 -7.54 -6.46
CA ARG A 193 -2.77 -8.63 -7.45
C ARG A 193 -4.18 -8.77 -8.00
N LYS A 194 -4.26 -8.92 -9.32
CA LYS A 194 -5.50 -9.14 -10.07
C LYS A 194 -5.26 -10.33 -11.00
N THR A 195 -5.61 -11.53 -10.55
CA THR A 195 -5.48 -12.74 -11.36
C THR A 195 -6.77 -12.91 -12.16
N LYS A 196 -6.69 -13.05 -13.49
CA LYS A 196 -7.89 -13.23 -14.32
C LYS A 196 -8.62 -14.52 -13.92
N SER A 197 -9.93 -14.44 -13.77
CA SER A 197 -10.79 -15.59 -13.44
C SER A 197 -10.98 -16.50 -14.66
N LEU A 198 -10.86 -17.82 -14.43
CA LEU A 198 -11.10 -18.87 -15.43
C LEU A 198 -12.47 -19.55 -15.23
N PHE A 199 -12.99 -19.51 -14.01
CA PHE A 199 -14.27 -20.11 -13.63
C PHE A 199 -15.18 -19.07 -13.00
N VAL A 200 -16.44 -19.08 -13.43
CA VAL A 200 -17.55 -18.31 -12.89
C VAL A 200 -18.70 -19.29 -12.65
N PHE A 201 -19.47 -19.10 -11.58
CA PHE A 201 -20.63 -19.94 -11.31
C PHE A 201 -21.75 -19.66 -12.29
N GLU A 202 -22.23 -20.72 -12.94
CA GLU A 202 -23.58 -20.73 -13.50
C GLU A 202 -24.61 -20.94 -12.38
N TYR A 203 -25.82 -20.39 -12.56
CA TYR A 203 -26.86 -20.44 -11.54
C TYR A 203 -27.20 -21.87 -11.11
N ASP A 204 -27.42 -22.77 -12.06
CA ASP A 204 -27.79 -24.16 -11.78
C ASP A 204 -26.67 -24.92 -11.03
N GLU A 205 -25.40 -24.63 -11.34
CA GLU A 205 -24.25 -25.23 -10.65
C GLU A 205 -24.17 -24.76 -9.19
N ALA A 206 -24.41 -23.47 -8.94
CA ALA A 206 -24.43 -22.93 -7.59
C ALA A 206 -25.58 -23.53 -6.76
N VAL A 207 -26.78 -23.63 -7.34
CA VAL A 207 -27.95 -24.24 -6.70
C VAL A 207 -27.69 -25.71 -6.37
N GLN A 208 -27.11 -26.47 -7.30
CA GLN A 208 -26.74 -27.87 -7.06
C GLN A 208 -25.76 -27.99 -5.88
N ALA A 209 -24.70 -27.19 -5.87
CA ALA A 209 -23.71 -27.21 -4.79
C ALA A 209 -24.32 -26.85 -3.42
N ILE A 210 -25.25 -25.90 -3.37
CA ILE A 210 -25.98 -25.53 -2.14
C ILE A 210 -26.89 -26.68 -1.68
N ASN A 211 -27.57 -27.36 -2.60
CA ASN A 211 -28.44 -28.49 -2.27
C ASN A 211 -27.63 -29.67 -1.71
N GLU A 212 -26.46 -29.96 -2.29
CA GLU A 212 -25.54 -30.96 -1.74
C GLU A 212 -25.08 -30.60 -0.32
N LEU A 213 -24.71 -29.34 -0.09
CA LEU A 213 -24.38 -28.84 1.24
C LEU A 213 -25.57 -28.99 2.21
N LYS A 214 -26.77 -28.59 1.79
CA LYS A 214 -28.00 -28.70 2.59
C LYS A 214 -28.26 -30.15 3.00
N HIS A 215 -28.20 -31.09 2.08
CA HIS A 215 -28.38 -32.52 2.37
C HIS A 215 -27.34 -33.03 3.36
N ASN A 216 -26.08 -32.62 3.22
CA ASN A 216 -25.01 -32.99 4.16
C ASN A 216 -25.29 -32.47 5.57
N LEU A 217 -25.65 -31.19 5.71
CA LEU A 217 -25.90 -30.56 7.01
C LEU A 217 -27.16 -31.11 7.69
N ILE A 218 -28.24 -31.35 6.93
CA ILE A 218 -29.48 -31.94 7.48
C ILE A 218 -29.24 -33.36 7.98
N SER A 219 -28.48 -34.18 7.23
CA SER A 219 -28.18 -35.56 7.67
C SER A 219 -27.36 -35.60 8.97
N LYS A 220 -26.54 -34.57 9.21
CA LYS A 220 -25.79 -34.36 10.47
C LYS A 220 -26.58 -33.63 11.57
N LYS A 221 -27.83 -33.23 11.31
CA LYS A 221 -28.65 -32.41 12.21
C LYS A 221 -28.04 -31.02 12.53
N GLU A 222 -27.23 -30.49 11.62
CA GLU A 222 -26.55 -29.18 11.73
C GLU A 222 -27.33 -28.04 11.02
N ALA A 223 -28.38 -28.38 10.28
CA ALA A 223 -29.27 -27.43 9.61
C ALA A 223 -30.73 -27.90 9.65
N GLY A 224 -31.65 -26.93 9.65
CA GLY A 224 -33.08 -27.18 9.52
C GLY A 224 -33.57 -27.07 8.08
N ASN A 225 -34.86 -27.32 7.87
CA ASN A 225 -35.48 -27.33 6.54
C ASN A 225 -35.39 -25.99 5.79
N LEU A 226 -35.31 -24.87 6.53
CA LEU A 226 -35.22 -23.51 5.99
C LEU A 226 -33.85 -23.16 5.41
N PHE A 227 -32.82 -23.96 5.70
CA PHE A 227 -31.47 -23.73 5.20
C PHE A 227 -31.44 -23.76 3.67
N GLY A 228 -30.80 -22.77 3.06
CA GLY A 228 -30.60 -22.70 1.60
C GLY A 228 -31.87 -22.53 0.77
N ILE A 229 -33.02 -22.23 1.38
CA ILE A 229 -34.22 -21.86 0.61
C ILE A 229 -34.03 -20.44 0.08
N GLU A 230 -33.86 -20.32 -1.24
CA GLU A 230 -33.69 -19.04 -1.92
C GLU A 230 -34.96 -18.16 -1.82
N ARG A 231 -34.75 -16.85 -1.71
CA ARG A 231 -35.78 -15.83 -1.70
C ARG A 231 -35.77 -15.12 -3.04
N SER A 232 -36.87 -15.23 -3.78
CA SER A 232 -37.00 -14.64 -5.12
C SER A 232 -35.85 -15.13 -6.03
N ASP A 233 -35.27 -14.25 -6.85
CA ASP A 233 -34.10 -14.52 -7.69
C ASP A 233 -32.79 -13.98 -7.07
N GLY A 234 -32.64 -14.06 -5.74
CA GLY A 234 -31.55 -13.44 -5.00
C GLY A 234 -30.17 -13.95 -5.39
N LEU A 235 -29.96 -15.26 -5.46
CA LEU A 235 -28.68 -15.86 -5.85
C LEU A 235 -28.37 -15.52 -7.32
N LYS A 236 -29.36 -15.66 -8.19
CA LYS A 236 -29.24 -15.35 -9.62
C LYS A 236 -28.78 -13.91 -9.86
N SER A 237 -29.36 -12.96 -9.11
CA SER A 237 -29.02 -11.53 -9.20
C SER A 237 -27.58 -11.25 -8.75
N ILE A 238 -27.13 -11.92 -7.68
CA ILE A 238 -25.76 -11.79 -7.16
C ILE A 238 -24.75 -12.35 -8.17
N LEU A 239 -24.97 -13.56 -8.69
CA LEU A 239 -24.09 -14.19 -9.67
C LEU A 239 -24.01 -13.38 -10.97
N GLY A 240 -25.15 -12.83 -11.42
CA GLY A 240 -25.21 -11.93 -12.57
C GLY A 240 -24.41 -10.64 -12.33
N SER A 241 -24.53 -10.04 -11.15
CA SER A 241 -23.80 -8.81 -10.79
C SER A 241 -22.28 -9.01 -10.78
N ILE A 242 -21.82 -10.18 -10.31
CA ILE A 242 -20.39 -10.51 -10.24
C ILE A 242 -19.79 -10.79 -11.64
N SER A 243 -20.64 -11.15 -12.59
CA SER A 243 -20.27 -11.52 -13.96
C SER A 243 -20.58 -10.41 -14.98
N GLN A 244 -21.09 -9.27 -14.51
CA GLN A 244 -21.54 -8.17 -15.36
C GLN A 244 -20.37 -7.49 -16.08
N THR A 245 -20.65 -7.04 -17.31
CA THR A 245 -19.74 -6.19 -18.09
C THR A 245 -20.32 -4.77 -18.27
N PHE A 246 -19.44 -3.78 -18.33
CA PHE A 246 -19.77 -2.40 -18.67
C PHE A 246 -18.77 -1.89 -19.72
N GLY A 247 -19.26 -1.35 -20.84
CA GLY A 247 -18.39 -0.90 -21.94
C GLY A 247 -17.56 -2.01 -22.59
N GLY A 248 -17.96 -3.28 -22.45
CA GLY A 248 -17.23 -4.44 -22.95
C GLY A 248 -16.17 -5.00 -21.99
N GLU A 249 -15.97 -4.39 -20.83
CA GLU A 249 -15.05 -4.87 -19.79
C GLU A 249 -15.82 -5.44 -18.60
N GLU A 250 -15.28 -6.50 -17.98
CA GLU A 250 -15.86 -7.05 -16.75
C GLU A 250 -15.74 -6.05 -15.60
N LEU A 251 -16.83 -5.88 -14.84
CA LEU A 251 -16.85 -5.00 -13.67
C LEU A 251 -15.87 -5.47 -12.59
N TYR A 252 -15.70 -6.79 -12.47
CA TYR A 252 -14.78 -7.44 -11.54
C TYR A 252 -13.84 -8.37 -12.31
N PRO A 253 -12.72 -7.88 -12.85
CA PRO A 253 -11.87 -8.65 -13.77
C PRO A 253 -11.06 -9.77 -13.10
N SER A 254 -10.89 -9.73 -11.78
CA SER A 254 -10.03 -10.69 -11.06
C SER A 254 -10.77 -11.71 -10.20
N ILE A 255 -10.11 -12.84 -9.94
CA ILE A 255 -10.57 -13.88 -8.99
C ILE A 255 -10.78 -13.25 -7.62
N GLU A 256 -9.84 -12.41 -7.18
CA GLU A 256 -9.88 -11.74 -5.89
C GLU A 256 -11.13 -10.83 -5.78
N GLU A 257 -11.41 -10.03 -6.81
CA GLU A 257 -12.61 -9.17 -6.85
C GLU A 257 -13.90 -9.98 -6.87
N LYS A 258 -14.00 -11.00 -7.75
CA LYS A 258 -15.20 -11.84 -7.86
C LYS A 258 -15.46 -12.62 -6.57
N ALA A 259 -14.43 -13.20 -5.97
CA ALA A 259 -14.55 -13.94 -4.72
C ALA A 259 -14.97 -13.02 -3.55
N ALA A 260 -14.35 -11.83 -3.44
CA ALA A 260 -14.69 -10.87 -2.40
C ALA A 260 -16.15 -10.40 -2.50
N HIS A 261 -16.60 -10.07 -3.71
CA HIS A 261 -17.98 -9.65 -3.95
C HIS A 261 -18.98 -10.80 -3.75
N LEU A 262 -18.64 -12.03 -4.16
CA LEU A 262 -19.47 -13.21 -3.91
C LEU A 262 -19.71 -13.43 -2.41
N LEU A 263 -18.64 -13.42 -1.63
CA LEU A 263 -18.74 -13.60 -0.18
C LEU A 263 -19.54 -12.45 0.45
N TYR A 264 -19.23 -11.21 0.07
CA TYR A 264 -19.88 -10.03 0.62
C TYR A 264 -21.39 -10.00 0.32
N PHE A 265 -21.79 -10.15 -0.94
CA PHE A 265 -23.19 -10.05 -1.37
C PHE A 265 -24.05 -11.17 -0.81
N ILE A 266 -23.59 -12.42 -0.79
CA ILE A 266 -24.38 -13.51 -0.21
C ILE A 266 -24.61 -13.30 1.30
N ILE A 267 -23.62 -12.76 2.01
CA ILE A 267 -23.77 -12.50 3.44
C ILE A 267 -24.67 -11.29 3.68
N LYS A 268 -24.53 -10.20 2.91
CA LYS A 268 -25.25 -8.94 3.14
C LYS A 268 -26.66 -8.90 2.56
N ASP A 269 -26.84 -9.43 1.37
CA ASP A 269 -28.11 -9.30 0.65
C ASP A 269 -29.11 -10.39 1.10
N HIS A 270 -28.64 -11.34 1.91
CA HIS A 270 -29.44 -12.42 2.50
C HIS A 270 -30.37 -13.13 1.49
N PRO A 271 -29.83 -13.66 0.37
CA PRO A 271 -30.63 -14.30 -0.68
C PRO A 271 -31.34 -15.58 -0.20
N PHE A 272 -30.95 -16.16 0.94
CA PHE A 272 -31.57 -17.36 1.50
C PHE A 272 -32.33 -17.07 2.79
N THR A 273 -33.32 -17.91 3.08
CA THR A 273 -34.13 -17.84 4.30
C THR A 273 -33.30 -18.12 5.56
N ASP A 274 -32.41 -19.10 5.50
CA ASP A 274 -31.39 -19.36 6.51
C ASP A 274 -30.10 -19.83 5.83
N GLY A 275 -28.97 -19.62 6.52
CA GLY A 275 -27.67 -20.14 6.10
C GLY A 275 -26.78 -19.18 5.33
N ASN A 276 -27.18 -17.92 5.11
CA ASN A 276 -26.43 -16.95 4.29
C ASN A 276 -24.93 -16.88 4.59
N LYS A 277 -24.53 -16.80 5.86
CA LYS A 277 -23.11 -16.83 6.28
C LYS A 277 -22.39 -18.12 5.87
N ARG A 278 -23.03 -19.27 6.10
CA ARG A 278 -22.48 -20.60 5.78
C ARG A 278 -22.40 -20.83 4.27
N ILE A 279 -23.44 -20.45 3.54
CA ILE A 279 -23.54 -20.59 2.08
C ILE A 279 -22.55 -19.64 1.39
N GLY A 280 -22.44 -18.40 1.85
CA GLY A 280 -21.46 -17.43 1.34
C GLY A 280 -20.02 -17.94 1.51
N SER A 281 -19.66 -18.39 2.72
CA SER A 281 -18.35 -19.00 2.97
C SER A 281 -18.09 -20.26 2.15
N PHE A 282 -19.11 -21.11 1.96
CA PHE A 282 -19.01 -22.31 1.14
C PHE A 282 -18.76 -21.98 -0.33
N LEU A 283 -19.59 -21.12 -0.94
CA LEU A 283 -19.45 -20.74 -2.34
C LEU A 283 -18.14 -19.98 -2.59
N PHE A 284 -17.68 -19.18 -1.62
CA PHE A 284 -16.35 -18.56 -1.66
C PHE A 284 -15.23 -19.61 -1.75
N ILE A 285 -15.24 -20.63 -0.90
CA ILE A 285 -14.24 -21.72 -0.95
C ILE A 285 -14.31 -22.47 -2.27
N VAL A 286 -15.53 -22.84 -2.73
CA VAL A 286 -15.72 -23.57 -3.99
C VAL A 286 -15.23 -22.74 -5.17
N PHE A 287 -15.55 -21.45 -5.23
CA PHE A 287 -15.10 -20.54 -6.28
C PHE A 287 -13.57 -20.49 -6.38
N LEU A 288 -12.89 -20.35 -5.23
CA LEU A 288 -11.43 -20.33 -5.17
C LEU A 288 -10.83 -21.68 -5.55
N ALA A 289 -11.42 -22.78 -5.12
CA ALA A 289 -10.96 -24.12 -5.47
C ALA A 289 -11.06 -24.37 -6.99
N ARG A 290 -12.21 -24.02 -7.60
CA ARG A 290 -12.45 -24.15 -9.05
C ARG A 290 -11.53 -23.27 -9.90
N ASN A 291 -11.17 -22.08 -9.39
CA ASN A 291 -10.17 -21.20 -10.01
C ASN A 291 -8.71 -21.59 -9.66
N ARG A 292 -8.47 -22.72 -8.99
CA ARG A 292 -7.13 -23.17 -8.52
C ARG A 292 -6.40 -22.10 -7.70
N TYR A 293 -7.17 -21.30 -6.96
CA TYR A 293 -6.69 -20.16 -6.19
C TYR A 293 -6.85 -20.36 -4.67
N LEU A 294 -7.31 -21.51 -4.21
CA LEU A 294 -7.48 -21.78 -2.76
C LEU A 294 -6.14 -21.96 -2.02
N PHE A 295 -5.12 -22.48 -2.70
CA PHE A 295 -3.81 -22.82 -2.13
C PHE A 295 -2.70 -21.90 -2.67
N LYS A 296 -1.71 -21.64 -1.83
CA LYS A 296 -0.42 -21.03 -2.18
C LYS A 296 0.43 -22.06 -2.97
N LYS A 297 1.51 -21.59 -3.59
CA LYS A 297 2.41 -22.45 -4.39
C LYS A 297 3.08 -23.56 -3.56
N ASN A 298 3.24 -23.35 -2.26
CA ASN A 298 3.79 -24.32 -1.31
C ASN A 298 2.75 -25.35 -0.82
N GLY A 299 1.50 -25.29 -1.31
CA GLY A 299 0.42 -26.20 -0.92
C GLY A 299 -0.36 -25.78 0.33
N GLU A 300 0.05 -24.72 1.02
CA GLU A 300 -0.70 -24.19 2.16
C GLU A 300 -1.97 -23.47 1.70
N ARG A 301 -3.04 -23.50 2.50
CA ARG A 301 -4.22 -22.67 2.22
C ARG A 301 -3.84 -21.20 2.33
N LYS A 302 -4.44 -20.36 1.48
CA LYS A 302 -4.25 -18.91 1.56
C LYS A 302 -4.78 -18.28 2.85
N PHE A 303 -5.77 -18.91 3.47
CA PHE A 303 -6.34 -18.49 4.74
C PHE A 303 -6.67 -19.70 5.61
N ASN A 304 -6.73 -19.49 6.92
CA ASN A 304 -7.19 -20.50 7.88
C ASN A 304 -8.72 -20.40 8.11
N ASP A 305 -9.31 -21.47 8.64
CA ASP A 305 -10.77 -21.56 8.80
C ASP A 305 -11.31 -20.51 9.79
N ASN A 306 -10.57 -20.19 10.85
CA ASN A 306 -10.93 -19.17 11.83
C ASN A 306 -11.02 -17.77 11.22
N ALA A 307 -10.12 -17.43 10.29
CA ALA A 307 -10.12 -16.16 9.60
C ALA A 307 -11.36 -16.01 8.71
N LEU A 308 -11.77 -17.07 8.00
CA LEU A 308 -12.99 -17.04 7.20
C LEU A 308 -14.24 -16.88 8.07
N VAL A 309 -14.30 -17.55 9.22
CA VAL A 309 -15.40 -17.39 10.19
C VAL A 309 -15.46 -15.94 10.69
N ALA A 310 -14.33 -15.38 11.12
CA ALA A 310 -14.25 -14.00 11.59
C ALA A 310 -14.66 -13.00 10.50
N LEU A 311 -14.21 -13.23 9.26
CA LEU A 311 -14.56 -12.39 8.11
C LEU A 311 -16.06 -12.46 7.79
N ALA A 312 -16.66 -13.66 7.82
CA ALA A 312 -18.09 -13.82 7.58
C ALA A 312 -18.94 -13.11 8.65
N LEU A 313 -18.51 -13.14 9.92
CA LEU A 313 -19.17 -12.41 11.01
C LEU A 313 -18.97 -10.89 10.86
N LEU A 314 -17.76 -10.44 10.57
CA LEU A 314 -17.45 -9.03 10.37
C LEU A 314 -18.24 -8.44 9.20
N ILE A 315 -18.34 -9.16 8.08
CA ILE A 315 -19.18 -8.78 6.95
C ILE A 315 -20.62 -8.68 7.42
N ALA A 316 -21.17 -9.69 8.09
CA ALA A 316 -22.56 -9.68 8.55
C ALA A 316 -22.89 -8.45 9.43
N GLU A 317 -21.99 -8.05 10.32
CA GLU A 317 -22.19 -6.91 11.23
C GLU A 317 -21.82 -5.54 10.62
N SER A 318 -21.05 -5.50 9.53
CA SER A 318 -20.57 -4.23 8.93
C SER A 318 -21.70 -3.29 8.45
N ALA A 319 -21.50 -1.98 8.50
CA ALA A 319 -22.46 -1.05 7.88
C ALA A 319 -22.32 -1.07 6.34
N PRO A 320 -23.41 -0.84 5.56
CA PRO A 320 -23.34 -0.82 4.09
C PRO A 320 -22.31 0.17 3.53
N LYS A 321 -22.11 1.31 4.20
CA LYS A 321 -21.08 2.32 3.84
C LYS A 321 -19.64 1.78 3.89
N HIS A 322 -19.40 0.66 4.59
CA HIS A 322 -18.10 0.01 4.71
C HIS A 322 -17.91 -1.11 3.68
N LYS A 323 -18.76 -1.20 2.66
CA LYS A 323 -18.62 -2.20 1.59
C LYS A 323 -17.21 -2.21 1.01
N ASP A 324 -16.70 -1.07 0.57
CA ASP A 324 -15.43 -1.02 -0.16
C ASP A 324 -14.25 -1.47 0.71
N ILE A 325 -14.23 -1.09 1.99
CA ILE A 325 -13.19 -1.54 2.90
C ILE A 325 -13.29 -3.03 3.25
N MET A 326 -14.51 -3.58 3.35
CA MET A 326 -14.71 -5.03 3.51
C MET A 326 -14.21 -5.80 2.29
N ILE A 327 -14.52 -5.34 1.08
CA ILE A 327 -14.03 -5.94 -0.16
C ILE A 327 -12.50 -5.92 -0.19
N LYS A 328 -11.88 -4.76 0.07
CA LYS A 328 -10.41 -4.63 0.13
C LYS A 328 -9.80 -5.55 1.18
N LEU A 329 -10.44 -5.72 2.33
CA LEU A 329 -9.99 -6.63 3.39
C LEU A 329 -10.01 -8.08 2.89
N ILE A 330 -11.12 -8.56 2.33
CA ILE A 330 -11.23 -9.92 1.76
C ILE A 330 -10.16 -10.14 0.68
N MET A 331 -9.94 -9.15 -0.18
CA MET A 331 -8.92 -9.24 -1.24
C MET A 331 -7.49 -9.32 -0.65
N ASN A 332 -7.17 -8.54 0.38
CA ASN A 332 -5.86 -8.62 1.04
C ASN A 332 -5.60 -9.99 1.67
N PHE A 333 -6.64 -10.65 2.20
CA PHE A 333 -6.55 -12.04 2.68
C PHE A 333 -6.25 -13.06 1.55
N LEU A 334 -6.61 -12.74 0.31
CA LEU A 334 -6.38 -13.63 -0.84
C LEU A 334 -5.03 -13.41 -1.53
N VAL A 335 -4.46 -12.22 -1.42
CA VAL A 335 -3.20 -11.84 -2.09
C VAL A 335 -1.97 -12.25 -1.28
N SER A 336 -2.12 -12.42 0.04
CA SER A 336 -1.08 -12.73 1.02
C SER A 336 -0.58 -14.18 1.01
#